data_AF-A0A942B9Q9-F1
#
_entry.id   AF-A0A942B9Q9-F1
#
_cell.length_a   1.000
_cell.length_b   1.000
_cell.length_c   1.000
_cell.angle_alpha   90.00
_cell.angle_beta   90.00
_cell.angle_gamma   90.00
#
_symmetry.space_group_name_H-M   'P 1'
#
loop_
_entity.id
_entity.type
_entity.pdbx_description
1 polymer ?
#
loop_
_entity_poly.entity_id
_entity_poly.type
_entity_poly.pdbx_seq_one_letter_code
_entity_poly.pdbx_strand_id
1 'polypeptide(L)'
;MRSMFDMSEGGGLPVAGGTNRGLGRELTSLEHSVLGVLLKLQPCRAHAVVLELAASQTMAYRSKAGSIYPLMNRLAEAGLLAYEGRKYRLSETGLDALREWVRAPIPTTDICTSLDLIRSRAYFLDILSKADVFAFIDSAETQLVALLKSLEARVHEHVDSGDRFGQLAFDGALRETQARIDWIRAVREELSRDYPTPKFK
;
A
#
# COMPACT_ATOMS: atom_id res chain seq x y z
N MET A 1 13.32 29.94 -21.28
CA MET A 1 13.53 29.48 -19.90
C MET A 1 12.28 29.87 -19.10
N ARG A 2 11.32 28.95 -18.98
CA ARG A 2 10.07 29.14 -18.21
C ARG A 2 10.02 28.08 -17.13
N SER A 3 9.79 28.53 -15.91
CA SER A 3 9.74 27.77 -14.66
C SER A 3 8.74 26.62 -14.72
N MET A 4 9.15 25.44 -14.25
CA MET A 4 8.42 24.16 -14.29
C MET A 4 7.62 23.88 -12.99
N PHE A 5 7.56 24.85 -12.08
CA PHE A 5 6.84 24.74 -10.81
C PHE A 5 5.78 25.84 -10.72
N ASP A 6 4.69 25.64 -11.43
CA ASP A 6 3.42 26.31 -11.18
C ASP A 6 2.27 25.37 -11.55
N MET A 7 1.81 24.58 -10.57
CA MET A 7 0.54 23.86 -10.61
C MET A 7 -0.01 23.89 -9.18
N SER A 8 -0.81 24.94 -8.96
CA SER A 8 -1.74 25.12 -7.86
C SER A 8 -2.63 23.91 -7.61
N GLU A 9 -2.95 23.73 -6.33
CA GLU A 9 -4.13 23.01 -5.83
C GLU A 9 -5.39 23.32 -6.68
N GLY A 10 -6.12 22.29 -7.08
CA GLY A 10 -7.43 22.49 -7.71
C GLY A 10 -8.00 21.26 -8.42
N GLY A 11 -9.09 20.72 -7.87
CA GLY A 11 -10.07 19.96 -8.64
C GLY A 11 -9.94 18.44 -8.60
N GLY A 12 -10.42 17.82 -7.52
CA GLY A 12 -10.79 16.41 -7.55
C GLY A 12 -11.91 16.19 -8.57
N LEU A 13 -11.64 15.41 -9.61
CA LEU A 13 -12.67 14.89 -10.50
C LEU A 13 -13.47 13.81 -9.75
N PRO A 14 -14.80 13.75 -9.93
CA PRO A 14 -15.62 12.74 -9.27
C PRO A 14 -15.30 11.38 -9.90
N VAL A 15 -14.75 10.48 -9.10
CA VAL A 15 -14.73 9.05 -9.41
C VAL A 15 -16.18 8.57 -9.26
N ALA A 16 -16.65 7.72 -10.17
CA ALA A 16 -17.99 7.17 -10.10
C ALA A 16 -18.04 6.05 -9.05
N GLY A 17 -18.22 6.41 -7.78
CA GLY A 17 -18.64 5.52 -6.71
C GLY A 17 -20.00 5.96 -6.17
N GLY A 18 -20.92 5.03 -5.91
CA GLY A 18 -22.16 5.36 -5.24
C GLY A 18 -21.87 6.03 -3.89
N THR A 19 -22.38 7.24 -3.69
CA THR A 19 -22.33 7.89 -2.37
C THR A 19 -22.94 6.96 -1.32
N ASN A 20 -22.15 6.61 -0.31
CA ASN A 20 -22.66 5.82 0.80
C ASN A 20 -23.60 6.71 1.63
N ARG A 21 -24.91 6.40 1.59
CA ARG A 21 -25.94 7.23 2.23
C ARG A 21 -25.74 7.40 3.73
N GLY A 22 -25.03 6.48 4.40
CA GLY A 22 -24.73 6.57 5.83
C GLY A 22 -23.61 7.54 6.20
N LEU A 23 -22.63 7.78 5.29
CA LEU A 23 -21.48 8.67 5.55
C LEU A 23 -21.54 9.99 4.76
N GLY A 24 -22.48 10.13 3.83
CA GLY A 24 -22.61 11.33 3.00
C GLY A 24 -21.44 11.56 2.03
N ARG A 25 -20.53 10.58 1.91
CA ARG A 25 -19.38 10.58 0.99
C ARG A 25 -19.03 9.15 0.58
N GLU A 26 -18.17 9.05 -0.43
CA GLU A 26 -17.54 7.79 -0.79
C GLU A 26 -16.61 7.29 0.32
N LEU A 27 -16.52 5.96 0.44
CA LEU A 27 -15.59 5.30 1.34
C LEU A 27 -14.16 5.41 0.81
N THR A 28 -13.22 5.64 1.71
CA THR A 28 -11.78 5.64 1.39
C THR A 28 -11.26 4.22 1.17
N SER A 29 -10.10 4.08 0.52
CA SER A 29 -9.44 2.76 0.34
C SER A 29 -9.12 2.08 1.69
N LEU A 30 -8.86 2.85 2.75
CA LEU A 30 -8.68 2.31 4.10
C LEU A 30 -9.99 1.73 4.65
N GLU A 31 -11.10 2.46 4.48
CA GLU A 31 -12.42 2.00 4.91
C GLU A 31 -12.78 0.69 4.20
N HIS A 32 -12.61 0.61 2.88
CA HIS A 32 -12.81 -0.64 2.13
C HIS A 32 -11.87 -1.77 2.58
N SER A 33 -10.60 -1.46 2.86
CA SER A 33 -9.64 -2.44 3.36
C SER A 33 -10.07 -3.00 4.72
N VAL A 34 -10.59 -2.17 5.62
CA VAL A 34 -11.14 -2.62 6.91
C VAL A 34 -12.36 -3.51 6.72
N LEU A 35 -13.27 -3.19 5.79
CA LEU A 35 -14.40 -4.07 5.44
C LEU A 35 -13.90 -5.43 4.93
N GLY A 36 -12.86 -5.44 4.08
CA GLY A 36 -12.23 -6.67 3.58
C GLY A 36 -11.55 -7.50 4.67
N VAL A 37 -10.86 -6.87 5.62
CA VAL A 37 -10.29 -7.55 6.80
C VAL A 37 -11.40 -8.16 7.66
N LEU A 38 -12.48 -7.41 7.91
CA LEU A 38 -13.63 -7.92 8.65
C LEU A 38 -14.32 -9.07 7.95
N LEU A 39 -14.40 -9.06 6.62
CA LEU A 39 -14.95 -10.17 5.85
C LEU A 39 -14.28 -11.50 6.23
N LYS A 40 -12.96 -11.47 6.46
CA LYS A 40 -12.13 -12.63 6.81
C LYS A 40 -12.16 -12.99 8.29
N LEU A 41 -12.14 -11.99 9.18
CA LEU A 41 -11.97 -12.21 10.63
C LEU A 41 -13.30 -12.33 11.41
N GLN A 42 -14.43 -11.91 10.83
CA GLN A 42 -15.68 -11.75 11.56
C GLN A 42 -16.24 -13.06 12.17
N PRO A 43 -16.93 -12.96 13.32
CA PRO A 43 -17.07 -11.77 14.16
C PRO A 43 -15.82 -11.53 15.03
N CYS A 44 -15.28 -10.30 15.04
CA CYS A 44 -14.02 -9.99 15.75
C CYS A 44 -14.08 -8.69 16.56
N ARG A 45 -13.15 -8.52 17.51
CA ARG A 45 -12.97 -7.25 18.23
C ARG A 45 -12.18 -6.29 17.35
N ALA A 46 -12.37 -4.97 17.53
CA ALA A 46 -11.56 -3.95 16.86
C ALA A 46 -10.05 -4.17 17.03
N HIS A 47 -9.62 -4.70 18.19
CA HIS A 47 -8.24 -5.09 18.44
C HIS A 47 -7.68 -6.10 17.41
N ALA A 48 -8.49 -7.04 16.93
CA ALA A 48 -8.04 -8.01 15.92
C ALA A 48 -7.74 -7.31 14.57
N VAL A 49 -8.56 -6.33 14.19
CA VAL A 49 -8.34 -5.52 12.98
C VAL A 49 -7.09 -4.65 13.12
N VAL A 50 -6.84 -4.10 14.31
CA VAL A 50 -5.60 -3.36 14.61
C VAL A 50 -4.37 -4.24 14.43
N LEU A 51 -4.39 -5.46 14.97
CA LEU A 51 -3.29 -6.41 14.83
C LEU A 51 -3.03 -6.78 13.37
N GLU A 52 -4.09 -7.06 12.59
CA GLU A 52 -3.99 -7.39 11.17
C GLU A 52 -3.32 -6.26 10.36
N LEU A 53 -3.76 -5.01 10.58
CA LEU A 53 -3.20 -3.86 9.87
C LEU A 53 -1.78 -3.52 10.34
N ALA A 54 -1.49 -3.66 11.64
CA ALA A 54 -0.15 -3.46 12.18
C ALA A 54 0.84 -4.50 11.63
N ALA A 55 0.38 -5.72 11.39
CA ALA A 55 1.18 -6.78 10.77
C ALA A 55 1.37 -6.57 9.26
N SER A 56 0.65 -5.66 8.59
CA SER A 56 0.77 -5.45 7.14
C SER A 56 2.18 -5.02 6.73
N GLN A 57 2.66 -5.56 5.60
CA GLN A 57 3.92 -5.12 4.96
C GLN A 57 3.73 -3.86 4.10
N THR A 58 2.48 -3.44 3.87
CA THR A 58 2.17 -2.16 3.23
C THR A 58 2.19 -1.05 4.28
N MET A 59 3.16 -0.13 4.16
CA MET A 59 3.34 0.98 5.11
C MET A 59 2.07 1.84 5.32
N ALA A 60 1.30 2.08 4.25
CA ALA A 60 0.07 2.86 4.29
C ALA A 60 -1.02 2.25 5.19
N TYR A 61 -1.01 0.92 5.37
CA TYR A 61 -1.92 0.23 6.27
C TYR A 61 -1.37 0.20 7.70
N ARG A 62 -0.07 -0.13 7.85
CA ARG A 62 0.61 -0.19 9.15
C ARG A 62 0.52 1.14 9.92
N SER A 63 0.83 2.25 9.24
CA SER A 63 0.82 3.60 9.82
C SER A 63 -0.56 4.04 10.34
N LYS A 64 -1.64 3.41 9.89
CA LYS A 64 -3.01 3.80 10.24
C LYS A 64 -3.63 2.91 11.33
N ALA A 65 -2.90 1.94 11.87
CA ALA A 65 -3.40 1.01 12.90
C ALA A 65 -3.97 1.73 14.15
N GLY A 66 -3.40 2.88 14.55
CA GLY A 66 -3.91 3.67 15.67
C GLY A 66 -5.28 4.34 15.43
N SER A 67 -5.68 4.51 14.17
CA SER A 67 -6.95 5.16 13.79
C SER A 67 -8.14 4.21 13.68
N ILE A 68 -7.93 2.90 13.95
CA ILE A 68 -8.92 1.87 13.66
C ILE A 68 -10.10 1.88 14.63
N TYR A 69 -9.89 2.12 15.92
CA TYR A 69 -11.00 2.18 16.88
C TYR A 69 -12.07 3.23 16.51
N PRO A 70 -11.73 4.52 16.29
CA PRO A 70 -12.73 5.49 15.87
C PRO A 70 -13.29 5.20 14.48
N LEU A 71 -12.50 4.61 13.57
CA LEU A 71 -12.98 4.19 12.26
C LEU A 71 -14.05 3.08 12.34
N MET A 72 -13.83 2.05 13.16
CA MET A 72 -14.77 0.94 13.35
C MET A 72 -16.12 1.44 13.89
N ASN A 73 -16.10 2.38 14.84
CA ASN A 73 -17.32 3.00 15.36
C ASN A 73 -18.08 3.74 14.25
N ARG A 74 -17.39 4.60 13.47
CA ARG A 74 -18.02 5.32 12.35
C ARG A 74 -18.64 4.40 11.31
N LEU A 75 -17.98 3.28 10.99
CA LEU A 75 -18.52 2.31 10.03
C LEU A 75 -19.75 1.58 10.59
N ALA A 76 -19.82 1.34 11.90
CA ALA A 76 -21.01 0.79 12.54
C ALA A 76 -22.16 1.79 12.59
N GLU A 77 -21.89 3.05 12.94
CA GLU A 77 -22.88 4.15 12.91
C GLU A 77 -23.46 4.36 11.51
N ALA A 78 -22.63 4.19 10.47
CA ALA A 78 -23.06 4.24 9.07
C ALA A 78 -23.84 3.01 8.60
N GLY A 79 -24.07 2.02 9.47
CA GLY A 79 -24.78 0.78 9.14
C GLY A 79 -23.98 -0.19 8.26
N LEU A 80 -22.67 0.01 8.12
CA LEU A 80 -21.80 -0.89 7.35
C LEU A 80 -21.33 -2.09 8.17
N LEU A 81 -21.28 -1.94 9.50
CA LEU A 81 -20.94 -3.00 10.44
C LEU A 81 -22.08 -3.22 11.42
N ALA A 82 -22.31 -4.48 11.80
CA ALA A 82 -23.09 -4.83 12.97
C ALA A 82 -22.15 -4.93 14.19
N TYR A 83 -22.58 -4.41 15.34
CA TYR A 83 -21.82 -4.45 16.58
C TYR A 83 -22.64 -5.12 17.69
N GLU A 84 -22.22 -6.33 18.10
CA GLU A 84 -22.92 -7.15 19.09
C GLU A 84 -21.91 -7.75 20.07
N GLY A 85 -22.18 -7.67 21.38
CA GLY A 85 -21.35 -8.35 22.39
C GLY A 85 -19.87 -7.97 22.35
N ARG A 86 -19.55 -6.71 22.01
CA ARG A 86 -18.18 -6.18 21.80
C ARG A 86 -17.45 -6.73 20.56
N LYS A 87 -18.16 -7.36 19.64
CA LYS A 87 -17.62 -7.86 18.37
C LYS A 87 -18.29 -7.16 17.20
N TYR A 88 -17.52 -6.92 16.17
CA TYR A 88 -17.95 -6.39 14.89
C TYR A 88 -18.13 -7.53 13.89
N ARG A 89 -19.15 -7.37 13.05
CA ARG A 89 -19.45 -8.21 11.89
C ARG A 89 -19.73 -7.30 10.70
N LEU A 90 -19.39 -7.75 9.50
CA LEU A 90 -19.78 -7.06 8.27
C LEU A 90 -21.29 -7.18 8.09
N SER A 91 -21.99 -6.06 7.86
CA SER A 91 -23.41 -6.07 7.51
C SER A 91 -23.61 -6.41 6.02
N GLU A 92 -24.86 -6.63 5.60
CA GLU A 92 -25.20 -6.77 4.18
C GLU A 92 -24.85 -5.48 3.38
N THR A 93 -25.20 -4.30 3.91
CA THR A 93 -24.82 -3.01 3.34
C THR A 93 -23.30 -2.85 3.20
N GLY A 94 -22.54 -3.29 4.20
CA GLY A 94 -21.08 -3.27 4.17
C GLY A 94 -20.49 -4.22 3.14
N LEU A 95 -21.11 -5.40 2.98
CA LEU A 95 -20.71 -6.37 1.96
C LEU A 95 -21.01 -5.84 0.54
N ASP A 96 -22.14 -5.18 0.35
CA ASP A 96 -22.48 -4.58 -0.94
C ASP A 96 -21.57 -3.41 -1.29
N ALA A 97 -21.22 -2.55 -0.32
CA ALA A 97 -20.21 -1.52 -0.52
C ALA A 97 -18.85 -2.10 -0.92
N LEU A 98 -18.43 -3.20 -0.29
CA LEU A 98 -17.19 -3.88 -0.67
C LEU A 98 -17.27 -4.50 -2.07
N ARG A 99 -18.41 -5.10 -2.45
CA ARG A 99 -18.63 -5.64 -3.80
C ARG A 99 -18.60 -4.56 -4.86
N GLU A 100 -19.21 -3.42 -4.59
CA GLU A 100 -19.20 -2.26 -5.49
C GLU A 100 -17.77 -1.78 -5.73
N TRP A 101 -17.00 -1.59 -4.67
CA TRP A 101 -15.60 -1.18 -4.76
C TRP A 101 -14.73 -2.15 -5.57
N VAL A 102 -14.88 -3.46 -5.35
CA VAL A 102 -14.10 -4.48 -6.09
C VAL A 102 -14.47 -4.51 -7.58
N ARG A 103 -15.72 -4.18 -7.94
CA ARG A 103 -16.19 -4.17 -9.34
C ARG A 103 -15.93 -2.85 -10.05
N ALA A 104 -15.70 -1.78 -9.30
CA ALA A 104 -15.51 -0.45 -9.86
C ALA A 104 -14.29 -0.45 -10.82
N PRO A 105 -14.34 0.33 -11.92
CA PRO A 105 -13.18 0.52 -12.77
C PRO A 105 -12.00 1.04 -11.95
N ILE A 106 -10.81 0.49 -12.18
CA ILE A 106 -9.59 0.93 -11.51
C ILE A 106 -9.24 2.34 -12.03
N PRO A 107 -9.17 3.37 -11.16
CA PRO A 107 -8.89 4.73 -11.62
C PRO A 107 -7.45 4.86 -12.10
N THR A 108 -7.19 5.83 -12.99
CA THR A 108 -5.85 6.05 -13.56
C THR A 108 -4.78 6.37 -12.52
N THR A 109 -5.19 6.98 -11.40
CA THR A 109 -4.33 7.26 -10.24
C THR A 109 -3.81 6.00 -9.57
N ASP A 110 -4.51 4.87 -9.69
CA ASP A 110 -4.17 3.61 -9.03
C ASP A 110 -3.30 2.72 -9.92
N ILE A 111 -3.26 2.98 -11.23
CA ILE A 111 -2.39 2.30 -12.21
C ILE A 111 -1.13 3.09 -12.56
N CYS A 112 -0.86 4.20 -11.86
CA CYS A 112 0.39 4.95 -12.03
C CYS A 112 1.56 4.22 -11.36
N THR A 113 2.80 4.63 -11.66
CA THR A 113 3.96 4.07 -10.96
C THR A 113 3.86 4.39 -9.47
N SER A 114 3.75 3.37 -8.63
CA SER A 114 3.75 3.49 -7.17
C SER A 114 4.88 4.40 -6.69
N LEU A 115 4.62 5.14 -5.61
CA LEU A 115 5.64 5.95 -4.94
C LEU A 115 6.74 5.03 -4.40
N ASP A 116 7.86 4.93 -5.13
CA ASP A 116 9.06 4.24 -4.68
C ASP A 116 10.11 5.25 -4.25
N LEU A 117 10.31 5.37 -2.93
CA LEU A 117 11.28 6.31 -2.37
C LEU A 117 12.73 5.97 -2.72
N ILE A 118 13.05 4.72 -3.04
CA ILE A 118 14.41 4.36 -3.52
C ILE A 118 14.61 4.95 -4.91
N ARG A 119 13.64 4.77 -5.81
CA ARG A 119 13.64 5.39 -7.15
C ARG A 119 13.64 6.91 -7.06
N SER A 120 12.83 7.50 -6.19
CA SER A 120 12.80 8.96 -6.00
C SER A 120 14.17 9.50 -5.56
N ARG A 121 14.87 8.80 -4.65
CA ARG A 121 16.23 9.19 -4.23
C ARG A 121 17.27 8.98 -5.33
N ALA A 122 17.10 7.97 -6.18
CA ALA A 122 18.02 7.67 -7.27
C ALA A 122 18.16 8.83 -8.27
N TYR A 123 17.10 9.63 -8.48
CA TYR A 123 17.15 10.84 -9.32
C TYR A 123 18.15 11.90 -8.83
N PHE A 124 18.56 11.84 -7.56
CA PHE A 124 19.38 12.86 -6.91
C PHE A 124 20.74 12.31 -6.46
N LEU A 125 21.19 11.17 -6.97
CA LEU A 125 22.47 10.57 -6.57
C LEU A 125 23.68 11.37 -7.05
N ASP A 126 23.51 12.29 -8.00
CA ASP A 126 24.58 13.14 -8.52
C ASP A 126 25.08 14.21 -7.53
N ILE A 127 24.39 14.37 -6.39
CA ILE A 127 24.84 15.21 -5.26
C ILE A 127 25.82 14.49 -4.32
N LEU A 128 25.98 13.17 -4.48
CA LEU A 128 26.78 12.33 -3.58
C LEU A 128 28.14 12.00 -4.18
N SER A 129 29.10 11.64 -3.31
CA SER A 129 30.37 11.08 -3.76
C SER A 129 30.15 9.67 -4.37
N LYS A 130 31.10 9.21 -5.19
CA LYS A 130 31.07 7.84 -5.74
C LYS A 130 30.91 6.79 -4.65
N ALA A 131 31.65 6.91 -3.56
CA ALA A 131 31.58 5.97 -2.45
C ALA A 131 30.18 5.96 -1.81
N ASP A 132 29.59 7.13 -1.60
CA ASP A 132 28.25 7.26 -1.01
C ASP A 132 27.14 6.72 -1.93
N VAL A 133 27.29 6.88 -3.25
CA VAL A 133 26.37 6.29 -4.23
C VAL A 133 26.39 4.75 -4.14
N PHE A 134 27.57 4.13 -4.10
CA PHE A 134 27.65 2.68 -3.94
C PHE A 134 27.13 2.21 -2.57
N ALA A 135 27.40 2.96 -1.50
CA ALA A 135 26.84 2.66 -0.18
C ALA A 135 25.29 2.76 -0.15
N PHE A 136 24.70 3.72 -0.87
CA PHE A 136 23.25 3.80 -1.04
C PHE A 136 22.69 2.57 -1.77
N ILE A 137 23.34 2.15 -2.86
CA ILE A 137 22.96 0.96 -3.64
C ILE A 137 23.06 -0.31 -2.79
N ASP A 138 24.16 -0.50 -2.05
CA ASP A 138 24.36 -1.62 -1.13
C ASP A 138 23.27 -1.69 -0.06
N SER A 139 22.96 -0.54 0.55
CA SER A 139 21.92 -0.44 1.57
C SER A 139 20.52 -0.74 1.01
N ALA A 140 20.20 -0.21 -0.18
CA ALA A 140 18.93 -0.46 -0.85
C ALA A 140 18.77 -1.94 -1.20
N GLU A 141 19.78 -2.56 -1.82
CA GLU A 141 19.77 -3.98 -2.16
C GLU A 141 19.61 -4.86 -0.92
N THR A 142 20.38 -4.59 0.13
CA THR A 142 20.31 -5.35 1.40
C THR A 142 18.91 -5.31 2.00
N GLN A 143 18.29 -4.13 2.07
CA GLN A 143 16.95 -3.97 2.64
C GLN A 143 15.86 -4.59 1.76
N LEU A 144 15.99 -4.49 0.43
CA LEU A 144 15.04 -5.12 -0.49
C LEU A 144 15.12 -6.66 -0.43
N VAL A 145 16.32 -7.24 -0.34
CA VAL A 145 16.50 -8.68 -0.16
C VAL A 145 15.92 -9.16 1.17
N ALA A 146 16.10 -8.38 2.24
CA ALA A 146 15.48 -8.69 3.53
C ALA A 146 13.94 -8.62 3.46
N LEU A 147 13.39 -7.62 2.76
CA LEU A 147 11.96 -7.51 2.51
C LEU A 147 11.43 -8.70 1.70
N LEU A 148 12.12 -9.09 0.61
CA LEU A 148 11.73 -10.22 -0.23
C LEU A 148 11.60 -11.49 0.61
N LYS A 149 12.58 -11.81 1.46
CA LYS A 149 12.52 -12.95 2.38
C LYS A 149 11.34 -12.88 3.34
N SER A 150 11.05 -11.69 3.88
CA SER A 150 9.88 -11.49 4.75
C SER A 150 8.56 -11.69 4.00
N LEU A 151 8.50 -11.34 2.72
CA LEU A 151 7.32 -11.53 1.89
C LEU A 151 7.14 -13.01 1.53
N GLU A 152 8.20 -13.73 1.20
CA GLU A 152 8.19 -15.16 0.90
C GLU A 152 7.61 -15.98 2.07
N ALA A 153 8.01 -15.63 3.31
CA ALA A 153 7.47 -16.26 4.51
C ALA A 153 5.95 -16.08 4.65
N ARG A 154 5.41 -14.89 4.33
CA ARG A 154 3.96 -14.60 4.39
C ARG A 154 3.15 -15.27 3.29
N VAL A 155 3.73 -15.51 2.12
CA VAL A 155 3.03 -16.30 1.09
C VAL A 155 2.75 -17.70 1.60
N HIS A 156 3.67 -18.29 2.36
CA HIS A 156 3.46 -19.61 2.97
C HIS A 156 2.25 -19.61 3.93
N GLU A 157 2.09 -18.57 4.75
CA GLU A 157 0.92 -18.41 5.63
C GLU A 157 -0.41 -18.34 4.85
N HIS A 158 -0.42 -17.69 3.68
CA HIS A 158 -1.60 -17.65 2.81
C HIS A 158 -1.91 -19.01 2.15
N VAL A 159 -0.87 -19.77 1.79
CA VAL A 159 -1.03 -21.14 1.28
C VAL A 159 -1.63 -22.04 2.35
N ASP A 160 -1.10 -21.99 3.58
CA ASP A 160 -1.54 -22.83 4.69
C ASP A 160 -2.99 -22.52 5.13
N SER A 161 -3.42 -21.27 5.01
CA SER A 161 -4.79 -20.84 5.31
C SER A 161 -5.81 -21.11 4.20
N GLY A 162 -5.37 -21.49 2.99
CA GLY A 162 -6.24 -21.69 1.84
C GLY A 162 -6.80 -20.40 1.21
N ASP A 163 -6.30 -19.22 1.61
CA ASP A 163 -6.72 -17.92 1.07
C ASP A 163 -6.06 -17.67 -0.30
N ARG A 164 -6.58 -18.29 -1.35
CA ARG A 164 -6.03 -18.22 -2.71
C ARG A 164 -5.96 -16.79 -3.26
N PHE A 165 -6.97 -15.95 -2.99
CA PHE A 165 -6.93 -14.56 -3.45
C PHE A 165 -5.93 -13.73 -2.64
N GLY A 166 -5.79 -14.00 -1.34
CA GLY A 166 -4.71 -13.45 -0.52
C GLY A 166 -3.33 -13.81 -1.09
N GLN A 167 -3.12 -15.09 -1.41
CA GLN A 167 -1.88 -15.57 -2.03
C GLN A 167 -1.58 -14.84 -3.34
N LEU A 168 -2.55 -14.76 -4.26
CA LEU A 168 -2.38 -14.08 -5.55
C LEU A 168 -2.13 -12.58 -5.40
N ALA A 169 -2.82 -11.91 -4.49
CA ALA A 169 -2.58 -10.50 -4.20
C ALA A 169 -1.17 -10.28 -3.64
N PHE A 170 -0.68 -11.20 -2.80
CA PHE A 170 0.64 -11.11 -2.19
C PHE A 170 1.78 -11.42 -3.17
N ASP A 171 1.55 -12.28 -4.18
CA ASP A 171 2.49 -12.53 -5.28
C ASP A 171 2.85 -11.23 -6.04
N GLY A 172 1.92 -10.28 -6.13
CA GLY A 172 2.20 -8.96 -6.69
C GLY A 172 3.31 -8.21 -5.95
N ALA A 173 3.28 -8.21 -4.61
CA ALA A 173 4.30 -7.56 -3.79
C ALA A 173 5.67 -8.25 -3.89
N LEU A 174 5.69 -9.58 -4.06
CA LEU A 174 6.93 -10.33 -4.33
C LEU A 174 7.56 -9.89 -5.64
N ARG A 175 6.77 -9.87 -6.73
CA ARG A 175 7.24 -9.49 -8.07
C ARG A 175 7.72 -8.05 -8.10
N GLU A 176 7.01 -7.13 -7.46
CA GLU A 176 7.43 -5.73 -7.34
C GLU A 176 8.77 -5.62 -6.61
N THR A 177 8.93 -6.32 -5.48
CA THR A 177 10.17 -6.29 -4.70
C THR A 177 11.34 -6.90 -5.50
N GLN A 178 11.11 -8.00 -6.21
CA GLN A 178 12.12 -8.60 -7.08
C GLN A 178 12.54 -7.65 -8.20
N ALA A 179 11.58 -7.01 -8.87
CA ALA A 179 11.89 -6.03 -9.92
C ALA A 179 12.73 -4.86 -9.40
N ARG A 180 12.51 -4.42 -8.15
CA ARG A 180 13.33 -3.38 -7.50
C ARG A 180 14.75 -3.85 -7.20
N ILE A 181 14.94 -5.12 -6.82
CA ILE A 181 16.26 -5.74 -6.63
C ILE A 181 17.00 -5.81 -7.97
N ASP A 182 16.32 -6.25 -9.03
CA ASP A 182 16.92 -6.36 -10.36
C ASP A 182 17.31 -4.98 -10.89
N TRP A 183 16.45 -3.97 -10.68
CA TRP A 183 16.74 -2.59 -11.03
C TRP A 183 17.95 -2.02 -10.28
N ILE A 184 18.05 -2.20 -8.95
CA ILE A 184 19.19 -1.64 -8.19
C ILE A 184 20.52 -2.30 -8.58
N ARG A 185 20.49 -3.59 -8.95
CA ARG A 185 21.65 -4.31 -9.50
C ARG A 185 22.04 -3.80 -10.88
N ALA A 186 21.06 -3.55 -11.76
CA ALA A 186 21.32 -2.95 -13.06
C ALA A 186 21.96 -1.55 -12.94
N VAL A 187 21.49 -0.74 -11.99
CA VAL A 187 22.09 0.57 -11.67
C VAL A 187 23.55 0.42 -11.22
N ARG A 188 23.84 -0.55 -10.34
CA ARG A 188 25.22 -0.84 -9.90
C ARG A 188 26.12 -1.20 -11.07
N GLU A 189 25.65 -2.09 -11.94
CA GLU A 189 26.40 -2.57 -13.09
C GLU A 189 26.74 -1.42 -14.04
N GLU A 190 25.76 -0.58 -14.35
CA GLU A 190 25.94 0.59 -15.21
C GLU A 190 26.98 1.56 -14.64
N LEU A 191 26.86 1.92 -13.36
CA LEU A 191 27.79 2.85 -12.68
C LEU A 191 29.20 2.27 -12.49
N SER A 192 29.33 0.94 -12.54
CA SER A 192 30.60 0.24 -12.47
C SER A 192 31.31 0.21 -13.83
N ARG A 193 30.55 0.22 -14.95
CA ARG A 193 31.08 0.34 -16.31
C ARG A 193 31.48 1.78 -16.63
N ASP A 194 30.60 2.73 -16.34
CA ASP A 194 30.83 4.15 -16.60
C ASP A 194 30.23 4.98 -15.46
N TYR A 195 31.10 5.60 -14.66
CA TYR A 195 30.66 6.45 -13.57
C TYR A 195 30.53 7.90 -14.07
N PRO A 196 29.32 8.50 -14.03
CA PRO A 196 29.11 9.83 -14.56
C PRO A 196 29.92 10.87 -13.77
N THR A 197 30.36 11.91 -14.47
CA THR A 197 31.03 13.04 -13.80
C THR A 197 30.00 13.78 -12.93
N PRO A 198 30.24 13.94 -11.61
CA PRO A 198 29.31 14.64 -10.72
C PRO A 198 29.08 16.08 -11.19
N LYS A 199 27.81 16.49 -11.23
CA LYS A 199 27.42 17.86 -11.60
C LYS A 199 27.62 18.86 -10.46
N PHE A 200 27.60 18.36 -9.23
CA PHE A 200 27.76 19.14 -8.01
C PHE A 200 29.07 18.70 -7.35
N LYS A 201 30.01 19.63 -7.18
CA LYS A 201 31.27 19.44 -6.44
C LYS A 201 31.21 20.21 -5.14
#